data_AF-A0A523R5S7-F1
#
_entry.id   AF-A0A523R5S7-F1
#
_cell.length_a   1.000
_cell.length_b   1.000
_cell.length_c   1.000
_cell.angle_alpha   90.00
_cell.angle_beta   90.00
_cell.angle_gamma   90.00
#
_symmetry.space_group_name_H-M   'P 1'
#
loop_
_entity.id
_entity.type
_entity.pdbx_description
1 polymer ?
#
loop_
_entity_poly.entity_id
_entity_poly.type
_entity_poly.pdbx_seq_one_letter_code
_entity_poly.pdbx_strand_id
1 'polypeptide(L)'
;MMNKVSFILLILVLVLSFGCGEKTGNTEELKPFIPPADGKITEKQKDSYIKASIALKGAMDSYSLKIKEFVNEYKVQEDLTQMSDTIFLKEHPEIKKAWDGLSKEWIEMQNEAYKVAGIIEDEFNWIGGALTDTINAAVQKKVEKALTTPKPETETKTDKESSEEKGK
;
A
#
# COMPACT_ATOMS: atom_id res chain seq x y z
N MET A 1 21.28 24.06 56.27
CA MET A 1 20.46 23.89 55.04
C MET A 1 21.43 23.88 53.87
N MET A 2 21.61 22.72 53.25
CA MET A 2 22.66 22.49 52.26
C MET A 2 22.03 21.91 51.00
N ASN A 3 22.28 22.58 49.89
CA ASN A 3 21.69 22.39 48.56
C ASN A 3 21.81 20.95 48.07
N LYS A 4 20.69 20.25 47.93
CA LYS A 4 20.58 18.91 47.31
C LYS A 4 19.84 18.95 45.96
N VAL A 5 20.07 19.99 45.15
CA VAL A 5 19.40 20.12 43.83
C VAL A 5 20.38 19.93 42.66
N SER A 6 21.67 19.76 42.90
CA SER A 6 22.68 19.81 41.81
C SER A 6 23.09 18.47 41.19
N PHE A 7 22.56 17.32 41.62
CA PHE A 7 23.00 16.00 41.11
C PHE A 7 22.05 15.35 40.10
N ILE A 8 20.78 15.76 40.06
CA ILE A 8 19.78 15.17 39.14
C ILE A 8 19.90 15.77 37.72
N LEU A 9 20.43 16.98 37.60
CA LEU A 9 20.57 17.69 36.32
C LEU A 9 21.77 17.26 35.47
N LEU A 10 22.70 16.46 36.02
CA LEU A 10 23.94 16.06 35.35
C LEU A 10 23.83 14.71 34.62
N ILE A 11 22.78 13.92 34.89
CA ILE A 11 22.53 12.62 34.24
C ILE A 11 21.61 12.77 33.00
N LEU A 12 20.87 13.88 32.88
CA LEU A 12 19.94 14.10 31.76
C LEU A 12 20.62 14.52 30.44
N VAL A 13 21.91 14.87 30.46
CA VAL A 13 22.63 15.41 29.29
C VAL A 13 23.51 14.36 28.58
N LEU A 14 23.74 13.20 29.19
CA LEU A 14 24.65 12.15 28.64
C LEU A 14 23.95 11.08 27.77
N VAL A 15 22.62 11.11 27.63
CA VAL A 15 21.88 10.12 26.81
C VAL A 15 21.57 10.65 25.39
N LEU A 16 22.00 11.86 25.04
CA LEU A 16 21.69 12.49 23.74
C LEU A 16 22.80 12.31 22.67
N SER A 17 23.84 11.51 22.91
CA SER A 17 25.02 11.48 22.02
C SER A 17 25.47 10.10 21.54
N PHE A 18 24.59 9.10 21.46
CA PHE A 18 24.86 7.86 20.71
C PHE A 18 23.65 7.40 19.91
N GLY A 19 23.63 7.76 18.63
CA GLY A 19 22.62 7.34 17.67
C GLY A 19 22.64 8.09 16.35
N CYS A 20 23.80 8.63 15.92
CA CYS A 20 23.98 9.03 14.53
C CYS A 20 24.23 7.75 13.73
N GLY A 21 23.14 7.03 13.42
CA GLY A 21 23.18 5.94 12.45
C GLY A 21 23.53 6.51 11.09
N GLU A 22 24.50 5.89 10.43
CA GLU A 22 24.87 6.15 9.05
C GLU A 22 23.62 6.23 8.18
N LYS A 23 23.38 7.39 7.56
CA LYS A 23 22.39 7.55 6.49
C LYS A 23 22.91 6.82 5.26
N THR A 24 22.74 5.52 5.24
CA THR A 24 22.84 4.71 4.02
C THR A 24 21.60 4.96 3.17
N GLY A 25 21.82 5.41 1.94
CA GLY A 25 20.83 5.39 0.88
C GLY A 25 20.08 6.72 0.74
N ASN A 26 20.19 7.28 -0.46
CA ASN A 26 19.36 8.35 -0.97
C ASN A 26 17.90 7.85 -1.00
N THR A 27 17.19 7.90 0.12
CA THR A 27 15.74 7.86 0.10
C THR A 27 15.34 9.19 -0.51
N GLU A 28 14.95 9.21 -1.79
CA GLU A 28 14.22 10.34 -2.32
C GLU A 28 13.01 10.54 -1.40
N GLU A 29 13.06 11.57 -0.55
CA GLU A 29 11.92 11.96 0.27
C GLU A 29 10.78 12.27 -0.70
N LEU A 30 9.81 11.35 -0.78
CA LEU A 30 8.59 11.56 -1.54
C LEU A 30 7.96 12.83 -0.98
N LYS A 31 7.92 13.89 -1.81
CA LYS A 31 7.32 15.16 -1.40
C LYS A 31 5.87 14.89 -0.98
N PRO A 32 5.42 15.48 0.14
CA PRO A 32 4.04 15.33 0.58
C PRO A 32 3.09 15.83 -0.51
N PHE A 33 1.99 15.11 -0.71
CA PHE A 33 0.95 15.53 -1.64
C PHE A 33 0.23 16.77 -1.10
N ILE A 34 0.01 17.76 -1.98
CA ILE A 34 -0.75 18.97 -1.68
C ILE A 34 -1.99 18.96 -2.58
N PRO A 35 -3.20 18.85 -2.01
CA PRO A 35 -4.43 18.92 -2.76
C PRO A 35 -4.56 20.19 -3.62
N PRO A 36 -5.16 20.10 -4.82
CA PRO A 36 -5.56 21.27 -5.59
C PRO A 36 -6.46 22.21 -4.77
N ALA A 37 -6.14 23.50 -4.76
CA ALA A 37 -6.89 24.50 -4.00
C ALA A 37 -8.35 24.68 -4.48
N ASP A 38 -8.64 24.33 -5.73
CA ASP A 38 -9.98 24.38 -6.31
C ASP A 38 -10.79 23.09 -6.06
N GLY A 39 -10.21 22.10 -5.37
CA GLY A 39 -10.84 20.81 -5.07
C GLY A 39 -11.09 19.93 -6.30
N LYS A 40 -10.59 20.30 -7.48
CA LYS A 40 -10.85 19.57 -8.72
C LYS A 40 -9.84 18.48 -8.97
N ILE A 41 -10.34 17.30 -9.31
CA ILE A 41 -9.51 16.19 -9.76
C ILE A 41 -9.06 16.46 -11.20
N THR A 42 -7.75 16.46 -11.42
CA THR A 42 -7.18 16.58 -12.77
C THR A 42 -7.34 15.28 -13.58
N GLU A 43 -7.24 15.36 -14.91
CA GLU A 43 -7.30 14.15 -15.75
C GLU A 43 -6.15 13.16 -15.42
N LYS A 44 -4.94 13.67 -15.13
CA LYS A 44 -3.81 12.85 -14.68
C LYS A 44 -4.13 12.13 -13.37
N GLN A 45 -4.68 12.84 -12.39
CA GLN A 45 -5.09 12.26 -11.11
C GLN A 45 -6.15 11.17 -11.28
N LYS A 46 -7.16 11.42 -12.11
CA LYS A 46 -8.17 10.43 -12.47
C LYS A 46 -7.56 9.17 -13.11
N ASP A 47 -6.64 9.33 -14.06
CA ASP A 47 -5.98 8.19 -14.73
C ASP A 47 -5.12 7.38 -13.75
N SER A 48 -4.33 8.05 -12.91
CA SER A 48 -3.53 7.42 -11.86
C SER A 48 -4.41 6.72 -10.82
N TYR A 49 -5.51 7.33 -10.40
CA TYR A 49 -6.47 6.73 -9.47
C TYR A 49 -7.09 5.45 -10.05
N ILE A 50 -7.58 5.48 -11.29
CA ILE A 50 -8.12 4.29 -11.97
C ILE A 50 -7.08 3.17 -12.02
N LYS A 51 -5.83 3.50 -12.40
CA LYS A 51 -4.74 2.52 -12.48
C LYS A 51 -4.44 1.92 -11.12
N ALA A 52 -4.39 2.72 -10.06
CA ALA A 52 -4.19 2.27 -8.69
C ALA A 52 -5.34 1.38 -8.22
N SER A 53 -6.60 1.77 -8.44
CA SER A 53 -7.77 0.97 -8.05
C SER A 53 -7.78 -0.41 -8.71
N ILE A 54 -7.40 -0.51 -9.99
CA ILE A 54 -7.30 -1.79 -10.69
C ILE A 54 -6.16 -2.64 -10.10
N ALA A 55 -5.00 -2.06 -9.86
CA ALA A 55 -3.85 -2.77 -9.28
C ALA A 55 -4.13 -3.25 -7.85
N LEU A 56 -4.72 -2.39 -7.01
CA LEU A 56 -5.14 -2.72 -5.64
C LEU A 56 -6.19 -3.82 -5.63
N LYS A 57 -7.14 -3.81 -6.57
CA LYS A 57 -8.10 -4.91 -6.69
C LYS A 57 -7.39 -6.25 -6.97
N GLY A 58 -6.46 -6.27 -7.92
CA GLY A 58 -5.67 -7.48 -8.21
C GLY A 58 -4.82 -7.95 -7.03
N ALA A 59 -4.22 -7.01 -6.29
CA ALA A 59 -3.50 -7.29 -5.06
C ALA A 59 -4.43 -7.89 -3.99
N MET A 60 -5.63 -7.32 -3.81
CA MET A 60 -6.62 -7.81 -2.84
C MET A 60 -7.12 -9.21 -3.19
N ASP A 61 -7.38 -9.49 -4.48
CA ASP A 61 -7.77 -10.83 -4.94
C ASP A 61 -6.67 -11.86 -4.63
N SER A 62 -5.40 -11.50 -4.85
CA SER A 62 -4.24 -12.35 -4.55
C SER A 62 -4.03 -12.54 -3.04
N TYR A 63 -4.15 -11.47 -2.26
CA TYR A 63 -4.01 -11.50 -0.80
C TYR A 63 -5.13 -12.30 -0.14
N SER A 64 -6.36 -12.27 -0.70
CA SER A 64 -7.47 -13.10 -0.23
C SER A 64 -7.16 -14.59 -0.29
N LEU A 65 -6.42 -15.05 -1.30
CA LEU A 65 -5.97 -16.45 -1.40
C LEU A 65 -4.98 -16.78 -0.28
N LYS A 66 -4.01 -15.89 -0.03
CA LYS A 66 -3.03 -16.04 1.05
C LYS A 66 -3.67 -16.11 2.44
N ILE A 67 -4.70 -15.30 2.68
CA ILE A 67 -5.48 -15.36 3.93
C ILE A 67 -6.17 -16.73 4.07
N LYS A 68 -6.78 -17.25 3.00
CA LYS A 68 -7.41 -18.59 3.02
C LYS A 68 -6.39 -19.68 3.30
N GLU A 69 -5.21 -19.60 2.68
CA GLU A 69 -4.11 -20.54 2.92
C GLU A 69 -3.67 -20.50 4.40
N PHE A 70 -3.50 -19.29 4.96
CA PHE A 70 -3.16 -19.10 6.37
C PHE A 70 -4.20 -19.68 7.33
N VAL A 71 -5.48 -19.39 7.11
CA VAL A 71 -6.58 -19.96 7.90
C VAL A 71 -6.55 -21.48 7.86
N ASN A 72 -6.33 -22.06 6.67
CA ASN A 72 -6.27 -23.50 6.49
C ASN A 72 -5.04 -24.15 7.10
N GLU A 73 -3.87 -23.51 7.03
CA GLU A 73 -2.60 -24.01 7.55
C GLU A 73 -2.60 -24.02 9.08
N TYR A 74 -2.98 -22.90 9.69
CA TYR A 74 -2.91 -22.71 11.15
C TYR A 74 -4.21 -23.06 11.89
N LYS A 75 -5.28 -23.44 11.17
CA LYS A 75 -6.59 -23.82 11.73
C LYS A 75 -7.17 -22.75 12.66
N VAL A 76 -6.92 -21.48 12.33
CA VAL A 76 -7.49 -20.33 13.05
C VAL A 76 -8.93 -20.07 12.60
N GLN A 77 -9.66 -19.24 13.34
CA GLN A 77 -11.01 -18.84 12.99
C GLN A 77 -11.04 -18.00 11.70
N GLU A 78 -12.04 -18.25 10.84
CA GLU A 78 -12.18 -17.57 9.53
C GLU A 78 -12.38 -16.05 9.66
N ASP A 79 -12.97 -15.60 10.75
CA ASP A 79 -13.16 -14.17 11.04
C ASP A 79 -11.89 -13.46 11.52
N LEU A 80 -10.80 -14.22 11.72
CA LEU A 80 -9.47 -13.76 12.16
C LEU A 80 -9.48 -12.97 13.47
N THR A 81 -10.53 -13.07 14.29
CA THR A 81 -10.63 -12.34 15.57
C THR A 81 -9.45 -12.65 16.50
N GLN A 82 -8.96 -13.89 16.46
CA GLN A 82 -7.78 -14.35 17.20
C GLN A 82 -6.49 -13.58 16.84
N MET A 83 -6.39 -12.98 15.65
CA MET A 83 -5.22 -12.19 15.24
C MET A 83 -5.12 -10.84 15.96
N SER A 84 -6.18 -10.43 16.67
CA SER A 84 -6.17 -9.26 17.55
C SER A 84 -6.01 -9.64 19.03
N ASP A 85 -6.04 -10.95 19.36
CA ASP A 85 -5.88 -11.44 20.73
C ASP A 85 -4.39 -11.58 21.08
N THR A 86 -3.91 -10.66 21.91
CA THR A 86 -2.52 -10.64 22.37
C THR A 86 -2.11 -11.86 23.20
N ILE A 87 -3.04 -12.52 23.90
CA ILE A 87 -2.75 -13.74 24.68
C ILE A 87 -2.57 -14.90 23.71
N PHE A 88 -3.52 -15.09 22.80
CA PHE A 88 -3.45 -16.12 21.75
C PHE A 88 -2.14 -16.01 20.95
N LEU A 89 -1.79 -14.83 20.45
CA LEU A 89 -0.56 -14.62 19.67
C LEU A 89 0.72 -14.80 20.49
N LYS A 90 0.66 -14.64 21.82
CA LYS A 90 1.80 -14.91 22.71
C LYS A 90 1.99 -16.41 22.94
N GLU A 91 0.89 -17.16 23.02
CA GLU A 91 0.90 -18.61 23.17
C GLU A 91 1.24 -19.35 21.85
N HIS A 92 0.96 -18.70 20.71
CA HIS A 92 1.21 -19.21 19.36
C HIS A 92 2.18 -18.31 18.56
N PRO A 93 3.48 -18.27 18.92
CA PRO A 93 4.46 -17.38 18.28
C PRO A 93 4.67 -17.66 16.78
N GLU A 94 4.46 -18.89 16.33
CA GLU A 94 4.48 -19.26 14.91
C GLU A 94 3.36 -18.60 14.12
N ILE A 95 2.15 -18.59 14.66
CA ILE A 95 0.99 -17.93 14.06
C ILE A 95 1.22 -16.42 14.02
N LYS A 96 1.73 -15.84 15.11
CA LYS A 96 2.09 -14.42 15.15
C LYS A 96 3.10 -14.06 14.06
N LYS A 97 4.16 -14.86 13.91
CA LYS A 97 5.19 -14.59 12.90
C LYS A 97 4.63 -14.66 11.48
N ALA A 98 3.80 -15.66 11.18
CA ALA A 98 3.15 -15.79 9.89
C ALA A 98 2.17 -14.63 9.61
N TRP A 99 1.38 -14.23 10.61
CA TRP A 99 0.47 -13.08 10.53
C TRP A 99 1.19 -11.75 10.31
N ASP A 100 2.28 -11.50 11.05
CA ASP A 100 3.14 -10.33 10.85
C ASP A 100 3.74 -10.32 9.42
N GLY A 101 4.08 -11.50 8.90
CA GLY A 101 4.57 -11.66 7.53
C GLY A 101 3.53 -11.29 6.48
N LEU A 102 2.31 -11.81 6.61
CA LEU A 102 1.18 -11.45 5.74
C LEU A 102 0.89 -9.94 5.77
N SER A 103 0.89 -9.34 6.97
CA SER A 103 0.66 -7.91 7.13
C SER A 103 1.70 -7.07 6.39
N LYS A 104 2.98 -7.47 6.43
CA LYS A 104 4.05 -6.81 5.67
C LYS A 104 3.88 -6.98 4.17
N GLU A 105 3.57 -8.21 3.73
CA GLU A 105 3.35 -8.50 2.32
C GLU A 105 2.18 -7.67 1.76
N TRP A 106 1.10 -7.48 2.53
CA TRP A 106 0.00 -6.60 2.13
C TRP A 106 0.45 -5.15 1.92
N ILE A 107 1.27 -4.61 2.83
CA ILE A 107 1.82 -3.27 2.70
C ILE A 107 2.69 -3.15 1.43
N GLU A 108 3.52 -4.15 1.15
CA GLU A 108 4.34 -4.18 -0.06
C GLU A 108 3.50 -4.23 -1.35
N MET A 109 2.45 -5.04 -1.37
CA MET A 109 1.52 -5.11 -2.50
C MET A 109 0.79 -3.78 -2.74
N GLN A 110 0.34 -3.10 -1.69
CA GLN A 110 -0.27 -1.77 -1.79
C GLN A 110 0.73 -0.73 -2.33
N ASN A 111 1.95 -0.71 -1.79
CA ASN A 111 2.99 0.22 -2.23
C ASN A 111 3.35 0.00 -3.70
N GLU A 112 3.45 -1.24 -4.17
CA GLU A 112 3.71 -1.52 -5.58
C GLU A 112 2.52 -1.09 -6.46
N ALA A 113 1.27 -1.28 -6.02
CA ALA A 113 0.10 -0.79 -6.75
C ALA A 113 0.13 0.74 -6.95
N TYR A 114 0.46 1.48 -5.89
CA TYR A 114 0.62 2.94 -5.94
C TYR A 114 1.78 3.37 -6.85
N LYS A 115 2.95 2.72 -6.71
CA LYS A 115 4.13 2.97 -7.52
C LYS A 115 3.87 2.73 -9.01
N VAL A 116 3.26 1.61 -9.37
CA VAL A 116 2.87 1.29 -10.76
C VAL A 116 1.90 2.34 -11.30
N ALA A 117 1.01 2.85 -10.47
CA ALA A 117 0.06 3.90 -10.83
C ALA A 117 0.64 5.33 -10.87
N GLY A 118 1.87 5.52 -10.38
CA GLY A 118 2.52 6.82 -10.31
C GLY A 118 1.79 7.79 -9.37
N ILE A 119 1.22 7.26 -8.29
CA ILE A 119 0.46 7.98 -7.26
C ILE A 119 0.99 7.59 -5.89
N ILE A 120 0.83 8.45 -4.89
CA ILE A 120 1.09 8.09 -3.48
C ILE A 120 -0.23 7.87 -2.75
N GLU A 121 -0.20 7.15 -1.62
CA GLU A 121 -1.40 6.82 -0.84
C GLU A 121 -2.23 8.06 -0.46
N ASP A 122 -1.57 9.14 0.00
CA ASP A 122 -2.27 10.39 0.35
C ASP A 122 -3.04 11.00 -0.82
N GLU A 123 -2.46 10.97 -2.03
CA GLU A 123 -3.13 11.45 -3.23
C GLU A 123 -4.29 10.52 -3.62
N PHE A 124 -4.10 9.20 -3.52
CA PHE A 124 -5.15 8.22 -3.78
C PHE A 124 -6.36 8.42 -2.84
N ASN A 125 -6.09 8.53 -1.54
CA ASN A 125 -7.11 8.74 -0.51
C ASN A 125 -7.83 10.09 -0.70
N TRP A 126 -7.08 11.15 -1.02
CA TRP A 126 -7.68 12.45 -1.31
C TRP A 126 -8.60 12.40 -2.53
N ILE A 127 -8.18 11.78 -3.64
CA ILE A 127 -9.03 11.63 -4.83
C ILE A 127 -10.28 10.82 -4.47
N GLY A 128 -10.14 9.73 -3.70
CA GLY A 128 -11.27 8.93 -3.23
C GLY A 128 -12.32 9.76 -2.48
N GLY A 129 -11.88 10.66 -1.60
CA GLY A 129 -12.76 11.64 -0.94
C GLY A 129 -13.36 12.66 -1.92
N ALA A 130 -12.52 13.28 -2.75
CA ALA A 130 -12.92 14.33 -3.70
C ALA A 130 -13.91 13.85 -4.77
N LEU A 131 -13.93 12.54 -5.08
CA LEU A 131 -14.93 11.94 -5.99
C LEU A 131 -16.35 11.97 -5.42
N THR A 132 -16.53 12.20 -4.13
CA THR A 132 -17.85 12.36 -3.49
C THR A 132 -18.41 13.77 -3.66
N ASP A 133 -17.57 14.75 -4.03
CA ASP A 133 -17.98 16.13 -4.22
C ASP A 133 -18.61 16.36 -5.59
N THR A 134 -19.68 17.16 -5.62
CA THR A 134 -20.44 17.46 -6.85
C THR A 134 -19.62 18.20 -7.91
N ILE A 135 -18.59 18.96 -7.50
CA ILE A 135 -17.65 19.62 -8.42
C ILE A 135 -16.90 18.62 -9.31
N ASN A 136 -16.75 17.37 -8.84
CA ASN A 136 -16.06 16.29 -9.53
C ASN A 136 -17.02 15.26 -10.16
N ALA A 137 -18.33 15.53 -10.21
CA ALA A 137 -19.33 14.56 -10.70
C ALA A 137 -19.04 14.03 -12.13
N ALA A 138 -18.45 14.85 -13.00
CA ALA A 138 -18.04 14.40 -14.34
C ALA A 138 -16.87 13.40 -14.29
N VAL A 139 -15.91 13.64 -13.39
CA VAL A 139 -14.76 12.74 -13.16
C VAL A 139 -15.24 11.44 -12.50
N GLN A 140 -16.11 11.54 -11.50
CA GLN A 140 -16.75 10.40 -10.84
C GLN A 140 -17.37 9.43 -11.83
N LYS A 141 -18.18 9.92 -12.77
CA LYS A 141 -18.79 9.08 -13.82
C LYS A 141 -17.76 8.37 -14.70
N LYS A 142 -16.64 9.04 -15.03
CA LYS A 142 -15.56 8.43 -15.82
C LYS A 142 -14.87 7.31 -15.03
N VAL A 143 -14.58 7.55 -13.75
CA VAL A 143 -13.98 6.56 -12.84
C VAL A 143 -14.89 5.36 -12.67
N GLU A 144 -16.17 5.59 -12.35
CA GLU A 144 -17.17 4.53 -12.20
C GLU A 144 -17.26 3.66 -13.46
N LYS A 145 -17.36 4.29 -14.64
CA LYS A 145 -17.38 3.55 -15.91
C LYS A 145 -16.13 2.70 -16.10
N ALA A 146 -14.95 3.25 -15.81
CA ALA A 146 -13.69 2.53 -15.96
C ALA A 146 -13.55 1.34 -15.00
N LEU A 147 -14.11 1.42 -13.79
CA LEU A 147 -14.00 0.37 -12.77
C LEU A 147 -15.14 -0.66 -12.80
N THR A 148 -16.27 -0.35 -13.42
CA THR A 148 -17.42 -1.25 -13.56
C THR A 148 -17.47 -1.99 -14.90
N THR A 149 -16.80 -1.49 -15.93
CA THR A 149 -16.73 -2.18 -17.22
C THR A 149 -15.74 -3.34 -17.10
N PRO A 150 -16.14 -4.60 -17.38
CA PRO A 150 -15.20 -5.71 -17.47
C PRO A 150 -14.13 -5.36 -18.51
N LYS A 151 -12.87 -5.30 -18.09
CA LYS A 151 -11.77 -5.05 -19.02
C LYS A 151 -11.76 -6.21 -20.02
N PRO A 152 -11.86 -5.98 -21.34
CA PRO A 152 -11.59 -7.05 -22.29
C PRO A 152 -10.15 -7.53 -22.04
N GLU A 153 -9.99 -8.85 -21.93
CA GLU A 153 -8.70 -9.50 -21.76
C GLU A 153 -7.76 -8.97 -22.84
N THR A 154 -6.70 -8.28 -22.42
CA THR A 154 -5.66 -7.81 -23.33
C THR A 154 -5.06 -9.02 -24.02
N GLU A 155 -5.29 -9.11 -25.33
CA GLU A 155 -4.67 -10.06 -26.24
C GLU A 155 -3.16 -10.11 -25.99
N THR A 156 -2.70 -11.24 -25.49
CA THR A 156 -1.29 -11.61 -25.52
C THR A 156 -0.89 -11.71 -26.98
N LYS A 157 -0.27 -10.66 -27.52
CA LYS A 157 0.49 -10.72 -28.77
C LYS A 157 1.51 -11.86 -28.64
N THR A 158 1.21 -12.97 -29.30
CA THR A 158 2.23 -13.98 -29.59
C THR A 158 2.89 -13.53 -30.88
N ASP A 159 3.99 -12.81 -30.75
CA ASP A 159 4.96 -12.68 -31.83
C ASP A 159 5.52 -14.08 -32.11
N LYS A 160 5.16 -14.65 -33.26
CA LYS A 160 5.98 -15.63 -33.98
C LYS A 160 6.00 -15.27 -35.46
N GLU A 161 6.93 -14.36 -35.75
CA GLU A 161 8.00 -14.54 -36.72
C GLU A 161 7.64 -15.23 -38.05
N SER A 162 7.62 -14.36 -39.07
CA SER A 162 7.89 -14.65 -40.47
C SER A 162 9.03 -15.66 -40.67
N SER A 163 8.77 -16.70 -41.44
CA SER A 163 9.73 -17.16 -42.43
C SER A 163 9.00 -17.48 -43.74
N GLU A 164 9.17 -16.54 -44.66
CA GLU A 164 8.90 -16.68 -46.07
C GLU A 164 9.85 -17.71 -46.69
N GLU A 165 9.31 -18.50 -47.63
CA GLU A 165 9.92 -18.84 -48.92
C GLU A 165 11.08 -19.86 -48.98
N LYS A 166 10.81 -21.04 -49.56
CA LYS A 166 11.15 -21.30 -50.96
C LYS A 166 10.63 -22.65 -51.45
N GLY A 167 10.05 -22.61 -52.64
CA GLY A 167 9.46 -23.75 -53.31
C GLY A 167 10.46 -24.77 -53.84
N LYS A 168 9.97 -25.99 -54.01
CA LYS A 168 10.15 -26.80 -55.21
C LYS A 168 9.06 -27.86 -55.27
#